data_AF-A0A8T4ZZ20-F1
#
_entry.id   AF-A0A8T4ZZ20-F1
#
_cell.length_a   1.000
_cell.length_b   1.000
_cell.length_c   1.000
_cell.angle_alpha   90.00
_cell.angle_beta   90.00
_cell.angle_gamma   90.00
#
_symmetry.space_group_name_H-M   'P 1'
#
loop_
_entity.id
_entity.type
_entity.pdbx_description
1 polymer ?
#
loop_
_entity_poly.entity_id
_entity_poly.type
_entity_poly.pdbx_seq_one_letter_code
_entity_poly.pdbx_strand_id
1 'polypeptide(L)'
;MMRTIESIIAIIIMLSAFLIASYLIVLPSPRAVSPLNLRALALTVVKNLDTGGYLSEVTFSNDDSDWNELQTVLSASFPPHIAYNLTVYEITESGAYVPVRTISNAIGNVAFTESVSYMVSSPDVTYKTVAQKISEGGKNLTLYILNCVDANGWWITGYTAQMLAQDVYKLLKPYFETIILVNSTAQLLSLLDGIKLTTSPTESVTDAIIINTFGEVMPIPVEYTQGYSRQGDGYSSSGGYARYCYTLGRKVRQYNWKWISIVGYPFFYVTNTVRFYNVQNGYGIYGIVRVGAAGLNAFLQGLNNENYAYDSTWITKDITADYGIQVQFTPEAYYRTNYYGIYPASEQSASRALPGPGAPNSVTSRYNLAVYAPVFNPVYGYYAAATFKHNSGKGALIAIGLTRTPDIRITALALLIYYKPNIFKETFTAPGKSRLIILQLAALGGV
;
A
#
# COMPACT_ATOMS: atom_id res chain seq x y z
N MET A 1 65.85 25.71 -42.17
CA MET A 1 64.73 26.45 -41.54
C MET A 1 63.53 25.56 -41.23
N MET A 2 63.03 24.77 -42.17
CA MET A 2 61.87 23.89 -41.97
C MET A 2 62.05 22.85 -40.83
N ARG A 3 63.22 22.20 -40.75
CA ARG A 3 63.57 21.28 -39.65
C ARG A 3 63.61 21.94 -38.27
N THR A 4 63.88 23.24 -38.18
CA THR A 4 63.92 23.98 -36.91
C THR A 4 62.50 24.27 -36.41
N ILE A 5 61.58 24.55 -37.33
CA ILE A 5 60.16 24.80 -37.04
C ILE A 5 59.48 23.50 -36.60
N GLU A 6 59.75 22.38 -37.27
CA GLU A 6 59.23 21.06 -36.88
C GLU A 6 59.68 20.65 -35.48
N SER A 7 60.96 20.85 -35.13
CA SER A 7 61.47 20.56 -33.79
C SER A 7 60.80 21.41 -32.71
N ILE A 8 60.54 22.70 -32.97
CA ILE A 8 59.86 23.59 -32.02
C ILE A 8 58.41 23.15 -31.81
N ILE A 9 57.70 22.80 -32.90
CA ILE A 9 56.31 22.31 -32.81
C ILE A 9 56.25 20.98 -32.05
N ALA A 10 57.17 20.05 -32.31
CA ALA A 10 57.23 18.78 -31.58
C ALA A 10 57.47 18.97 -30.07
N ILE A 11 58.35 19.91 -29.70
CA ILE A 11 58.60 20.26 -28.29
C ILE A 11 57.33 20.84 -27.65
N ILE A 12 56.63 21.75 -28.33
CA ILE A 12 55.39 22.34 -27.83
C ILE A 12 54.30 21.29 -27.63
N ILE A 13 54.14 20.36 -28.58
CA ILE A 13 53.16 19.27 -28.47
C ILE A 13 53.49 18.36 -27.29
N MET A 14 54.76 17.97 -27.11
CA MET A 14 55.17 17.14 -25.98
C MET A 14 54.99 17.85 -24.63
N LEU A 15 55.32 19.14 -24.54
CA LEU A 15 55.09 19.93 -23.33
C LEU A 15 53.60 20.11 -23.02
N SER A 16 52.78 20.35 -24.04
CA SER A 16 51.34 20.49 -23.88
C SER A 16 50.69 19.19 -23.43
N ALA A 17 51.09 18.06 -24.03
CA ALA A 17 50.64 16.73 -23.64
C ALA A 17 51.06 16.39 -22.19
N PHE A 18 52.28 16.74 -21.80
CA PHE A 18 52.77 16.55 -20.43
C PHE A 18 52.00 17.39 -19.41
N LEU A 19 51.71 18.66 -19.72
CA LEU A 19 50.94 19.54 -18.84
C LEU A 19 49.48 19.08 -18.70
N ILE A 20 48.83 18.68 -19.79
CA ILE A 20 47.45 18.15 -19.77
C ILE A 20 47.39 16.81 -19.02
N ALA A 21 48.34 15.90 -19.28
CA ALA A 21 48.42 14.63 -18.56
C ALA A 21 48.66 14.85 -17.06
N SER A 22 49.55 15.77 -16.68
CA SER A 22 49.83 16.10 -15.27
C SER A 22 48.63 16.74 -14.56
N TYR A 23 47.78 17.47 -15.29
CA TYR A 23 46.55 18.06 -14.73
C TYR A 23 45.42 17.02 -14.59
N LEU A 24 45.42 15.98 -15.42
CA LEU A 24 44.44 14.87 -15.37
C LEU A 24 44.87 13.71 -14.47
N ILE A 25 46.13 13.65 -14.05
CA ILE A 25 46.59 12.76 -12.98
C ILE A 25 46.10 13.34 -11.64
N VAL A 26 44.88 13.00 -11.28
CA VAL A 26 44.43 13.06 -9.89
C VAL A 26 45.20 11.99 -9.13
N LEU A 27 46.31 12.36 -8.49
CA LEU A 27 46.89 11.52 -7.44
C LEU A 27 45.78 11.26 -6.42
N PRO A 28 45.57 10.01 -5.94
CA PRO A 28 44.65 9.80 -4.84
C PRO A 28 45.07 10.76 -3.73
N SER A 29 44.12 11.55 -3.22
CA SER A 29 44.34 12.31 -1.99
C SER A 29 44.95 11.34 -0.97
N PRO A 30 45.90 11.78 -0.13
CA PRO A 30 46.36 10.95 0.97
C PRO A 30 45.11 10.47 1.67
N ARG A 31 44.81 9.16 1.57
CA ARG A 31 43.80 8.57 2.43
C ARG A 31 44.43 8.75 3.80
N ALA A 32 43.99 9.77 4.54
CA ALA A 32 44.02 9.67 5.98
C ALA A 32 43.47 8.28 6.25
N VAL A 33 44.30 7.40 6.81
CA VAL A 33 43.84 6.13 7.38
C VAL A 33 42.62 6.53 8.18
N SER A 34 41.43 6.12 7.73
CA SER A 34 40.18 6.64 8.30
C SER A 34 40.30 6.48 9.81
N PRO A 35 40.16 7.55 10.61
CA PRO A 35 40.14 7.39 12.05
C PRO A 35 39.08 6.32 12.36
N LEU A 36 39.45 5.40 13.25
CA LEU A 36 38.59 4.29 13.64
C LEU A 36 37.20 4.83 13.99
N ASN A 37 36.19 4.50 13.19
CA ASN A 37 34.83 4.98 13.42
C ASN A 37 34.23 4.18 14.59
N LEU A 38 34.49 4.65 15.81
CA LEU A 38 34.06 4.01 17.05
C LEU A 38 32.55 3.78 17.07
N ARG A 39 31.75 4.70 16.52
CA ARG A 39 30.29 4.55 16.44
C ARG A 39 29.88 3.38 15.55
N ALA A 40 30.48 3.24 14.37
CA ALA A 40 30.22 2.11 13.47
C ALA A 40 30.68 0.78 14.07
N LEU A 41 31.84 0.77 14.73
CA LEU A 41 32.35 -0.40 15.45
C LEU A 41 31.39 -0.82 16.57
N ALA A 42 30.98 0.12 17.44
CA ALA A 42 30.04 -0.14 18.52
C ALA A 42 28.72 -0.74 18.02
N LEU A 43 28.13 -0.13 16.97
CA LEU A 43 26.88 -0.61 16.40
C LEU A 43 27.01 -1.99 15.78
N THR A 44 28.13 -2.28 15.11
CA THR A 44 28.39 -3.58 14.49
C THR A 44 28.52 -4.68 15.55
N VAL A 45 29.28 -4.42 16.62
CA VAL A 45 29.44 -5.39 17.72
C VAL A 45 28.10 -5.69 18.38
N VAL A 46 27.33 -4.66 18.75
CA VAL A 46 26.03 -4.85 19.41
C VAL A 46 25.05 -5.62 18.50
N LYS A 47 24.99 -5.30 17.20
CA LYS A 47 24.14 -6.03 16.26
C LYS A 47 24.58 -7.48 16.09
N ASN A 48 25.87 -7.75 16.01
CA ASN A 48 26.38 -9.11 15.87
C ASN A 48 26.06 -9.96 17.11
N LEU A 49 26.15 -9.38 18.31
CA LEU A 49 25.76 -10.06 19.55
C LEU A 49 24.26 -10.37 19.60
N ASP A 50 23.41 -9.55 18.98
CA ASP A 50 21.96 -9.77 18.98
C ASP A 50 21.45 -10.61 17.78
N THR A 51 22.27 -10.84 16.75
CA THR A 51 21.84 -11.53 15.50
C THR A 51 21.34 -12.97 15.75
N GLY A 52 21.79 -13.61 16.83
CA GLY A 52 21.31 -14.91 17.30
C GLY A 52 20.45 -14.87 18.57
N GLY A 53 20.06 -13.69 19.04
CA GLY A 53 19.35 -13.51 20.31
C GLY A 53 20.22 -13.58 21.57
N TYR A 54 21.54 -13.83 21.46
CA TYR A 54 22.44 -13.94 22.61
C TYR A 54 22.42 -12.68 23.49
N LEU A 55 22.52 -11.49 22.89
CA LEU A 55 22.42 -10.24 23.65
C LEU A 55 21.06 -10.11 24.34
N SER A 56 19.97 -10.45 23.65
CA SER A 56 18.63 -10.48 24.21
C SER A 56 18.48 -11.50 25.36
N GLU A 57 19.09 -12.67 25.30
CA GLU A 57 19.07 -13.66 26.38
C GLU A 57 19.83 -13.17 27.61
N VAL A 58 21.10 -12.79 27.45
CA VAL A 58 21.95 -12.33 28.55
C VAL A 58 21.36 -11.10 29.21
N THR A 59 20.91 -10.12 28.41
CA THR A 59 20.39 -8.88 28.99
C THR A 59 19.11 -9.07 29.77
N PHE A 60 18.40 -10.20 29.68
CA PHE A 60 17.25 -10.55 30.51
C PHE A 60 17.55 -11.63 31.56
N SER A 61 18.76 -12.18 31.56
CA SER A 61 19.20 -13.17 32.54
C SER A 61 19.50 -12.54 33.90
N ASN A 62 19.19 -13.30 34.96
CA ASN A 62 19.56 -12.99 36.33
C ASN A 62 20.86 -13.71 36.76
N ASP A 63 21.45 -14.54 35.89
CA ASP A 63 22.67 -15.29 36.20
C ASP A 63 23.93 -14.46 35.91
N ASP A 64 24.79 -14.31 36.92
CA ASP A 64 26.05 -13.59 36.78
C ASP A 64 27.02 -14.27 35.79
N SER A 65 26.90 -15.58 35.55
CA SER A 65 27.70 -16.27 34.53
C SER A 65 27.51 -15.67 33.15
N ASP A 66 26.26 -15.38 32.78
CA ASP A 66 25.87 -14.92 31.45
C ASP A 66 26.43 -13.52 31.19
N TRP A 67 26.39 -12.66 32.22
CA TRP A 67 26.94 -11.31 32.16
C TRP A 67 28.48 -11.31 32.10
N ASN A 68 29.13 -12.24 32.79
CA ASN A 68 30.59 -12.42 32.72
C ASN A 68 31.02 -12.93 31.33
N GLU A 69 30.24 -13.83 30.74
CA GLU A 69 30.47 -14.28 29.37
C GLU A 69 30.31 -13.12 28.37
N LEU A 70 29.25 -12.31 28.49
CA LEU A 70 29.06 -11.11 27.68
C LEU A 70 30.23 -10.12 27.83
N GLN A 71 30.73 -9.90 29.04
CA GLN A 71 31.90 -9.04 29.26
C GLN A 71 33.16 -9.61 28.57
N THR A 72 33.33 -10.94 28.59
CA THR A 72 34.43 -11.62 27.91
C THR A 72 34.33 -11.45 26.40
N VAL A 73 33.15 -11.68 25.82
CA VAL A 73 32.90 -11.53 24.38
C VAL A 73 33.07 -10.07 23.94
N LEU A 74 32.60 -9.09 24.70
CA LEU A 74 32.81 -7.67 24.40
C LEU A 74 34.30 -7.31 24.43
N SER A 75 35.03 -7.78 25.44
CA SER A 75 36.48 -7.53 25.54
C SER A 75 37.27 -8.18 24.41
N ALA A 76 36.81 -9.32 23.89
CA ALA A 76 37.38 -9.95 22.69
C ALA A 76 36.95 -9.26 21.38
N SER A 77 35.81 -8.58 21.37
CA SER A 77 35.25 -7.91 20.17
C SER A 77 35.88 -6.55 19.89
N PHE A 78 36.48 -5.91 20.89
CA PHE A 78 37.14 -4.62 20.73
C PHE A 78 38.66 -4.75 20.72
N PRO A 79 39.36 -3.95 19.88
CA PRO A 79 40.81 -3.80 19.99
C PRO A 79 41.26 -3.41 21.41
N PRO A 80 42.48 -3.82 21.85
CA PRO A 80 42.96 -3.59 23.21
C PRO A 80 43.06 -2.11 23.63
N HIS A 81 43.10 -1.19 22.67
CA HIS A 81 43.19 0.25 22.91
C HIS A 81 41.81 0.92 23.00
N ILE A 82 40.72 0.17 23.10
CA ILE A 82 39.36 0.71 23.22
C ILE A 82 38.81 0.42 24.62
N ALA A 83 38.44 1.49 25.33
CA ALA A 83 37.58 1.40 26.50
C ALA A 83 36.12 1.33 26.07
N TYR A 84 35.33 0.50 26.74
CA TYR A 84 33.89 0.41 26.59
C TYR A 84 33.17 0.50 27.92
N ASN A 85 31.94 1.01 27.88
CA ASN A 85 30.98 0.95 28.97
C ASN A 85 29.61 0.60 28.37
N LEU A 86 29.10 -0.58 28.69
CA LEU A 86 27.78 -1.02 28.30
C LEU A 86 26.86 -0.95 29.51
N THR A 87 25.78 -0.19 29.39
CA THR A 87 24.71 -0.12 30.39
C THR A 87 23.40 -0.57 29.78
N VAL A 88 22.72 -1.47 30.48
CA VAL A 88 21.38 -1.95 30.12
C VAL A 88 20.36 -1.26 31.01
N TYR A 89 19.32 -0.73 30.39
CA TYR A 89 18.21 -0.04 31.04
C TYR A 89 16.90 -0.80 30.83
N GLU A 90 16.10 -0.87 31.87
CA GLU A 90 14.72 -1.32 31.81
C GLU A 90 13.79 -0.13 31.60
N ILE A 91 12.75 -0.33 30.79
CA ILE A 91 11.69 0.65 30.55
C ILE A 91 10.56 0.38 31.53
N THR A 92 10.28 1.35 32.40
CA THR A 92 9.20 1.30 33.39
C THR A 92 7.83 1.62 32.75
N GLU A 93 6.73 1.33 33.45
CA GLU A 93 5.36 1.63 32.98
C GLU A 93 5.14 3.11 32.66
N SER A 94 5.86 4.00 33.34
CA SER A 94 5.83 5.44 33.10
C SER A 94 6.70 5.91 31.93
N GLY A 95 7.37 4.98 31.22
CA GLY A 95 8.30 5.28 30.13
C GLY A 95 9.67 5.81 30.59
N ALA A 96 10.01 5.69 31.88
CA ALA A 96 11.31 6.07 32.41
C ALA A 96 12.31 4.91 32.27
N TYR A 97 13.59 5.22 32.07
CA TYR A 97 14.68 4.26 31.93
C TYR A 97 15.41 4.08 33.27
N VAL A 98 15.45 2.85 33.77
CA VAL A 98 16.14 2.50 35.03
C VAL A 98 17.33 1.61 34.71
N PRO A 99 18.56 1.95 35.13
CA PRO A 99 19.72 1.11 34.88
C PRO A 99 19.58 -0.23 35.62
N VAL A 100 19.76 -1.32 34.88
CA VAL A 100 19.72 -2.69 35.41
C VAL A 100 21.12 -3.16 35.75
N ARG A 101 22.04 -3.05 34.78
CA ARG A 101 23.41 -3.52 34.93
C ARG A 101 24.36 -2.78 34.00
N THR A 102 25.59 -2.62 34.46
CA THR A 102 26.67 -1.97 33.73
C THR A 102 27.90 -2.87 33.73
N ILE A 103 28.52 -3.03 32.56
CA ILE A 103 29.79 -3.74 32.37
C ILE A 103 30.78 -2.84 31.63
N SER A 104 32.04 -2.84 32.06
CA SER A 104 33.08 -2.01 31.47
C SER A 104 34.44 -2.69 31.56
N ASN A 105 35.33 -2.41 30.61
CA ASN A 105 36.76 -2.76 30.70
C ASN A 105 37.63 -1.57 31.13
N ALA A 106 37.04 -0.41 31.40
CA ALA A 106 37.77 0.78 31.81
C ALA A 106 38.01 0.77 33.33
N ILE A 107 39.27 0.97 33.73
CA ILE A 107 39.64 1.15 35.13
C ILE A 107 39.91 2.65 35.35
N GLY A 108 39.05 3.32 36.12
CA GLY A 108 39.15 4.75 36.44
C GLY A 108 38.26 5.65 35.58
N ASN A 109 38.50 6.97 35.63
CA ASN A 109 37.70 7.96 34.91
C ASN A 109 38.12 8.03 33.44
N VAL A 110 37.40 7.33 32.56
CA VAL A 110 37.55 7.43 31.10
C VAL A 110 36.48 8.37 30.54
N ALA A 111 36.90 9.33 29.72
CA ALA A 111 35.98 10.15 28.94
C ALA A 111 35.55 9.40 27.68
N PHE A 112 34.34 8.83 27.70
CA PHE A 112 33.76 8.18 26.53
C PHE A 112 33.43 9.21 25.45
N THR A 113 33.91 8.98 24.23
CA THR A 113 33.80 9.93 23.13
C THR A 113 32.64 9.62 22.19
N GLU A 114 32.19 8.37 22.14
CA GLU A 114 31.10 7.93 21.28
C GLU A 114 30.10 7.04 22.03
N SER A 115 28.84 7.07 21.62
CA SER A 115 27.78 6.22 22.18
C SER A 115 26.80 5.73 21.12
N VAL A 116 26.30 4.51 21.32
CA VAL A 116 25.21 3.92 20.51
C VAL A 116 24.12 3.39 21.43
N SER A 117 22.88 3.59 21.01
CA SER A 117 21.69 3.01 21.63
C SER A 117 21.15 1.86 20.78
N TYR A 118 20.72 0.79 21.42
CA TYR A 118 20.17 -0.39 20.77
C TYR A 118 19.07 -1.01 21.62
N MET A 119 17.94 -1.37 21.02
CA MET A 119 16.81 -1.99 21.72
C MET A 119 16.82 -3.50 21.51
N VAL A 120 16.75 -4.25 22.60
CA VAL A 120 16.59 -5.71 22.61
C VAL A 120 15.25 -6.08 23.21
N SER A 121 14.73 -7.24 22.85
CA SER A 121 13.44 -7.74 23.35
C SER A 121 13.64 -9.04 24.12
N SER A 122 12.80 -9.29 25.12
CA SER A 122 12.91 -10.52 25.91
C SER A 122 12.76 -11.75 25.01
N PRO A 123 13.52 -12.83 25.25
CA PRO A 123 13.38 -14.10 24.52
C PRO A 123 11.95 -14.70 24.59
N ASP A 124 11.22 -14.39 25.67
CA ASP A 124 9.85 -14.85 25.88
C ASP A 124 8.80 -14.04 25.09
N VAL A 125 9.22 -12.96 24.42
CA VAL A 125 8.34 -12.13 23.61
C VAL A 125 8.16 -12.77 22.24
N THR A 126 6.97 -13.31 22.01
CA THR A 126 6.55 -13.70 20.67
C THR A 126 5.83 -12.54 19.99
N TYR A 127 6.27 -12.20 18.78
CA TYR A 127 5.63 -11.16 17.98
C TYR A 127 4.42 -11.74 17.26
N LYS A 128 3.24 -11.26 17.61
CA LYS A 128 2.03 -11.51 16.83
C LYS A 128 1.53 -10.22 16.23
N THR A 129 1.61 -10.10 14.91
CA THR A 129 0.92 -9.04 14.17
C THR A 129 -0.57 -9.34 14.22
N VAL A 130 -1.31 -8.52 14.97
CA VAL A 130 -2.78 -8.60 15.01
C VAL A 130 -3.30 -7.32 14.40
N ALA A 131 -3.66 -7.39 13.12
CA ALA A 131 -4.27 -6.28 12.43
C ALA A 131 -5.56 -5.86 13.13
N GLN A 132 -5.65 -4.57 13.45
CA GLN A 132 -6.88 -3.92 13.86
C GLN A 132 -7.94 -4.16 12.77
N LYS A 133 -9.14 -4.53 13.20
CA LYS A 133 -10.26 -4.73 12.29
C LYS A 133 -10.73 -3.38 11.76
N ILE A 134 -10.93 -3.33 10.44
CA ILE A 134 -11.43 -2.14 9.76
C ILE A 134 -12.82 -1.81 10.30
N SER A 135 -12.93 -0.59 10.80
CA SER A 135 -14.12 -0.04 11.43
C SER A 135 -14.28 1.44 11.07
N GLU A 136 -15.52 1.93 11.11
CA GLU A 136 -15.83 3.36 10.99
C GLU A 136 -16.84 3.70 12.10
N GLY A 137 -16.60 4.79 12.84
CA GLY A 137 -17.45 5.17 13.97
C GLY A 137 -17.52 4.14 15.10
N GLY A 138 -16.46 3.33 15.28
CA GLY A 138 -16.40 2.28 16.30
C GLY A 138 -17.13 0.98 15.93
N LYS A 139 -17.69 0.88 14.71
CA LYS A 139 -18.37 -0.33 14.22
C LYS A 139 -17.52 -1.03 13.16
N ASN A 140 -17.29 -2.33 13.32
CA ASN A 140 -16.61 -3.15 12.32
C ASN A 140 -17.44 -3.23 11.04
N LEU A 141 -16.77 -3.05 9.90
CA LEU A 141 -17.44 -3.03 8.60
C LEU A 141 -17.54 -4.45 8.01
N THR A 142 -18.64 -4.72 7.32
CA THR A 142 -18.76 -5.93 6.49
C THR A 142 -18.14 -5.69 5.12
N LEU A 143 -17.32 -6.62 4.67
CA LEU A 143 -16.78 -6.66 3.33
C LEU A 143 -17.55 -7.67 2.48
N TYR A 144 -18.24 -7.21 1.44
CA TYR A 144 -18.81 -8.05 0.40
C TYR A 144 -17.86 -8.10 -0.80
N ILE A 145 -17.54 -9.30 -1.29
CA ILE A 145 -16.75 -9.51 -2.50
C ILE A 145 -17.64 -10.19 -3.52
N LEU A 146 -17.83 -9.58 -4.68
CA LEU A 146 -18.64 -10.17 -5.74
C LEU A 146 -17.94 -11.40 -6.30
N ASN A 147 -18.62 -12.54 -6.33
CA ASN A 147 -18.10 -13.82 -6.83
C ASN A 147 -19.01 -14.41 -7.92
N CYS A 148 -20.32 -14.13 -7.90
CA CYS A 148 -21.36 -14.45 -8.89
C CYS A 148 -20.98 -15.48 -9.97
N VAL A 149 -21.20 -16.76 -9.69
CA VAL A 149 -20.85 -17.86 -10.60
C VAL A 149 -21.66 -17.86 -11.91
N ASP A 150 -22.78 -17.15 -11.91
CA ASP A 150 -23.70 -16.90 -13.02
C ASP A 150 -23.38 -15.61 -13.81
N ALA A 151 -22.13 -15.16 -13.73
CA ALA A 151 -21.63 -13.97 -14.38
C ALA A 151 -20.20 -14.18 -14.91
N ASN A 152 -19.89 -13.51 -16.03
CA ASN A 152 -18.56 -13.48 -16.63
C ASN A 152 -17.85 -12.16 -16.38
N GLY A 153 -16.57 -12.21 -15.99
CA GLY A 153 -15.71 -11.03 -15.86
C GLY A 153 -15.08 -10.62 -17.21
N TRP A 154 -14.57 -9.39 -17.29
CA TRP A 154 -13.88 -8.87 -18.46
C TRP A 154 -12.74 -7.92 -18.07
N TRP A 155 -11.71 -7.86 -18.91
CA TRP A 155 -10.50 -7.07 -18.64
C TRP A 155 -9.84 -7.37 -17.30
N ILE A 156 -9.82 -8.66 -16.95
CA ILE A 156 -9.13 -9.22 -15.79
C ILE A 156 -8.12 -10.28 -16.24
N THR A 157 -7.20 -9.90 -17.13
CA THR A 157 -6.27 -10.84 -17.76
C THR A 157 -5.51 -11.67 -16.72
N GLY A 158 -5.47 -12.99 -16.92
CA GLY A 158 -4.85 -13.94 -15.98
C GLY A 158 -5.78 -14.43 -14.86
N TYR A 159 -7.01 -13.94 -14.77
CA TYR A 159 -7.98 -14.32 -13.75
C TYR A 159 -9.36 -14.63 -14.32
N THR A 160 -10.07 -15.54 -13.65
CA THR A 160 -11.54 -15.50 -13.61
C THR A 160 -11.99 -14.58 -12.48
N ALA A 161 -13.21 -14.04 -12.55
CA ALA A 161 -13.73 -13.19 -11.48
C ALA A 161 -13.76 -13.93 -10.12
N GLN A 162 -13.97 -15.25 -10.15
CA GLN A 162 -14.02 -16.11 -8.98
C GLN A 162 -12.65 -16.35 -8.36
N MET A 163 -11.62 -16.66 -9.16
CA MET A 163 -10.25 -16.78 -8.66
C MET A 163 -9.80 -15.45 -8.03
N LEU A 164 -10.13 -14.34 -8.69
CA LEU A 164 -9.81 -13.01 -8.20
C LEU A 164 -10.52 -12.68 -6.88
N ALA A 165 -11.80 -13.05 -6.74
CA ALA A 165 -12.56 -12.91 -5.50
C ALA A 165 -11.92 -13.71 -4.35
N GLN A 166 -11.47 -14.95 -4.62
CA GLN A 166 -10.81 -15.77 -3.61
C GLN A 166 -9.47 -15.19 -3.17
N ASP A 167 -8.67 -14.65 -4.08
CA ASP A 167 -7.37 -14.09 -3.71
C ASP A 167 -7.51 -12.75 -2.98
N VAL A 168 -8.47 -11.91 -3.37
CA VAL A 168 -8.85 -10.70 -2.61
C VAL A 168 -9.34 -11.08 -1.21
N TYR A 169 -10.16 -12.13 -1.08
CA TYR A 169 -10.61 -12.65 0.22
C TYR A 169 -9.42 -13.03 1.10
N LYS A 170 -8.48 -13.83 0.60
CA LYS A 170 -7.29 -14.26 1.36
C LYS A 170 -6.45 -13.07 1.81
N LEU A 171 -6.23 -12.11 0.91
CA LEU A 171 -5.42 -10.93 1.17
C LEU A 171 -6.04 -10.00 2.23
N LEU A 172 -7.37 -9.85 2.23
CA LEU A 172 -8.07 -8.94 3.14
C LEU A 172 -8.55 -9.59 4.44
N LYS A 173 -8.57 -10.93 4.52
CA LYS A 173 -8.96 -11.70 5.72
C LYS A 173 -8.36 -11.20 7.03
N PRO A 174 -7.07 -10.80 7.11
CA PRO A 174 -6.51 -10.29 8.36
C PRO A 174 -7.20 -9.02 8.88
N TYR A 175 -7.71 -8.17 7.99
CA TYR A 175 -8.18 -6.81 8.31
C TYR A 175 -9.68 -6.70 8.57
N PHE A 176 -10.46 -7.73 8.25
CA PHE A 176 -11.91 -7.72 8.46
C PHE A 176 -12.32 -8.77 9.50
N GLU A 177 -13.40 -8.47 10.22
CA GLU A 177 -14.09 -9.45 11.05
C GLU A 177 -15.08 -10.26 10.23
N THR A 178 -15.81 -9.59 9.32
CA THR A 178 -16.84 -10.21 8.49
C THR A 178 -16.54 -9.98 7.01
N ILE A 179 -16.30 -11.06 6.29
CA ILE A 179 -16.16 -11.06 4.83
C ILE A 179 -17.16 -12.07 4.25
N ILE A 180 -17.94 -11.62 3.27
CA ILE A 180 -18.98 -12.42 2.62
C ILE A 180 -18.72 -12.43 1.11
N LEU A 181 -18.63 -13.63 0.54
CA LEU A 181 -18.62 -13.81 -0.92
C LEU A 181 -20.06 -13.80 -1.43
N VAL A 182 -20.37 -12.92 -2.37
CA VAL A 182 -21.67 -12.85 -3.05
C VAL A 182 -21.62 -13.79 -4.24
N ASN A 183 -22.12 -15.01 -4.08
CA ASN A 183 -21.87 -16.14 -4.98
C ASN A 183 -22.80 -16.21 -6.20
N SER A 184 -23.88 -15.43 -6.25
CA SER A 184 -24.78 -15.39 -7.42
C SER A 184 -25.41 -14.02 -7.62
N THR A 185 -25.93 -13.75 -8.82
CA THR A 185 -26.69 -12.53 -9.08
C THR A 185 -27.99 -12.45 -8.25
N ALA A 186 -28.55 -13.58 -7.81
CA ALA A 186 -29.67 -13.61 -6.86
C ALA A 186 -29.27 -13.17 -5.44
N GLN A 187 -28.07 -13.56 -4.97
CA GLN A 187 -27.54 -13.02 -3.72
C GLN A 187 -27.21 -11.52 -3.86
N LEU A 188 -26.71 -11.10 -5.02
CA LEU A 188 -26.52 -9.68 -5.30
C LEU A 188 -27.85 -8.91 -5.23
N LEU A 189 -28.95 -9.46 -5.77
CA LEU A 189 -30.28 -8.84 -5.63
C LEU A 189 -30.66 -8.65 -4.16
N SER A 190 -30.48 -9.69 -3.34
CA SER A 190 -30.78 -9.63 -1.90
C SER A 190 -29.97 -8.52 -1.22
N LEU A 191 -28.68 -8.40 -1.54
CA LEU A 191 -27.82 -7.33 -1.04
C LEU A 191 -28.31 -5.95 -1.50
N LEU A 192 -28.69 -5.79 -2.78
CA LEU A 192 -29.27 -4.55 -3.32
C LEU A 192 -30.60 -4.17 -2.65
N ASP A 193 -31.31 -5.15 -2.11
CA ASP A 193 -32.56 -4.97 -1.35
C ASP A 193 -32.35 -4.69 0.13
N GLY A 194 -31.09 -4.64 0.59
CA GLY A 194 -30.78 -4.38 2.00
C GLY A 194 -30.88 -5.64 2.86
N ILE A 195 -30.97 -6.82 2.25
CA ILE A 195 -31.16 -8.11 2.93
C ILE A 195 -29.78 -8.73 3.20
N LYS A 196 -29.56 -9.16 4.44
CA LYS A 196 -28.35 -9.90 4.83
C LYS A 196 -28.28 -11.25 4.09
N LEU A 197 -27.09 -11.65 3.69
CA LEU A 197 -26.84 -12.90 2.97
C LEU A 197 -26.55 -14.08 3.92
N THR A 198 -26.21 -13.79 5.16
CA THR A 198 -25.90 -14.77 6.19
C THR A 198 -26.70 -14.50 7.46
N THR A 199 -26.65 -15.45 8.39
CA THR A 199 -27.20 -15.29 9.74
C THR A 199 -26.23 -14.62 10.70
N SER A 200 -25.08 -14.13 10.22
CA SER A 200 -24.05 -13.54 11.08
C SER A 200 -24.59 -12.29 11.79
N PRO A 201 -24.46 -12.19 13.13
CA PRO A 201 -24.88 -10.99 13.85
C PRO A 201 -24.01 -9.77 13.49
N THR A 202 -22.77 -10.01 13.07
CA THR A 202 -21.79 -8.97 12.68
C THR A 202 -21.92 -8.55 11.21
N GLU A 203 -22.74 -9.23 10.42
CA GLU A 203 -23.09 -8.76 9.08
C GLU A 203 -23.92 -7.49 9.15
N SER A 204 -23.48 -6.46 8.45
CA SER A 204 -24.17 -5.18 8.28
C SER A 204 -24.22 -4.83 6.80
N VAL A 205 -25.44 -4.71 6.27
CA VAL A 205 -25.62 -4.23 4.89
C VAL A 205 -25.38 -2.72 4.83
N THR A 206 -25.69 -1.95 5.87
CA THR A 206 -25.32 -0.52 5.89
C THR A 206 -23.85 -0.34 6.23
N ASP A 207 -23.25 0.72 5.68
CA ASP A 207 -21.86 1.13 5.90
C ASP A 207 -20.82 0.10 5.42
N ALA A 208 -21.24 -0.82 4.54
CA ALA A 208 -20.42 -1.90 4.03
C ALA A 208 -19.43 -1.47 2.92
N ILE A 209 -18.49 -2.36 2.63
CA ILE A 209 -17.59 -2.25 1.48
C ILE A 209 -18.00 -3.32 0.46
N ILE A 210 -18.06 -2.96 -0.82
CA ILE A 210 -18.37 -3.90 -1.91
C ILE A 210 -17.22 -3.87 -2.91
N ILE A 211 -16.59 -5.02 -3.15
CA ILE A 211 -15.54 -5.18 -4.16
C ILE A 211 -16.11 -5.88 -5.38
N ASN A 212 -16.10 -5.17 -6.51
CA ASN A 212 -16.37 -5.78 -7.80
C ASN A 212 -15.10 -6.41 -8.37
N THR A 213 -15.05 -7.74 -8.45
CA THR A 213 -13.93 -8.48 -9.06
C THR A 213 -14.14 -8.84 -10.53
N PHE A 214 -15.22 -8.38 -11.16
CA PHE A 214 -15.53 -8.67 -12.55
C PHE A 214 -14.88 -7.69 -13.54
N GLY A 215 -13.98 -6.83 -13.06
CA GLY A 215 -13.28 -5.81 -13.84
C GLY A 215 -14.19 -4.68 -14.26
N GLU A 216 -14.28 -4.43 -15.57
CA GLU A 216 -15.15 -3.38 -16.14
C GLU A 216 -16.65 -3.75 -16.12
N VAL A 217 -16.98 -4.97 -15.72
CA VAL A 217 -18.32 -5.57 -15.87
C VAL A 217 -19.04 -5.65 -14.53
N MET A 218 -20.33 -5.32 -14.51
CA MET A 218 -21.18 -5.50 -13.33
C MET A 218 -22.07 -6.74 -13.47
N PRO A 219 -22.03 -7.69 -12.53
CA PRO A 219 -23.08 -8.69 -12.42
C PRO A 219 -24.45 -8.01 -12.26
N ILE A 220 -25.45 -8.47 -13.02
CA ILE A 220 -26.81 -7.92 -12.98
C ILE A 220 -27.81 -9.04 -12.63
N PRO A 221 -28.63 -8.87 -11.57
CA PRO A 221 -29.75 -9.77 -11.31
C PRO A 221 -30.76 -9.77 -12.45
N VAL A 222 -31.35 -10.93 -12.74
CA VAL A 222 -32.24 -11.10 -13.90
C VAL A 222 -33.46 -10.17 -13.84
N GLU A 223 -33.90 -9.84 -12.63
CA GLU A 223 -35.03 -8.98 -12.31
C GLU A 223 -34.86 -7.56 -12.89
N TYR A 224 -33.63 -7.06 -12.93
CA TYR A 224 -33.31 -5.74 -13.49
C TYR A 224 -33.22 -5.76 -15.03
N THR A 225 -33.29 -6.94 -15.66
CA THR A 225 -33.11 -7.05 -17.10
C THR A 225 -34.38 -6.74 -17.89
N GLN A 226 -34.25 -6.36 -19.17
CA GLN A 226 -35.40 -6.04 -20.01
C GLN A 226 -36.41 -7.21 -20.03
N GLY A 227 -37.70 -6.91 -19.77
CA GLY A 227 -38.79 -7.90 -19.73
C GLY A 227 -39.04 -8.53 -18.37
N TYR A 228 -38.34 -8.11 -17.31
CA TYR A 228 -38.50 -8.64 -15.95
C TYR A 228 -39.06 -7.59 -14.97
N SER A 229 -39.39 -8.04 -13.75
CA SER A 229 -40.16 -7.30 -12.75
C SER A 229 -39.58 -5.94 -12.36
N ARG A 230 -38.25 -5.76 -12.43
CA ARG A 230 -37.55 -4.51 -12.09
C ARG A 230 -36.85 -3.87 -13.28
N GLN A 231 -37.33 -4.14 -14.49
CA GLN A 231 -36.73 -3.55 -15.68
C GLN A 231 -36.67 -2.01 -15.63
N GLY A 232 -37.63 -1.32 -15.00
CA GLY A 232 -37.62 0.15 -14.89
C GLY A 232 -36.43 0.72 -14.10
N ASP A 233 -35.83 -0.11 -13.26
CA ASP A 233 -34.65 0.22 -12.47
C ASP A 233 -33.35 -0.29 -13.11
N GLY A 234 -33.42 -1.17 -14.10
CA GLY A 234 -32.24 -1.77 -14.72
C GLY A 234 -32.04 -1.46 -16.20
N TYR A 235 -33.11 -1.13 -16.91
CA TYR A 235 -33.14 -0.94 -18.35
C TYR A 235 -33.96 0.30 -18.74
N SER A 236 -33.45 1.09 -19.69
CA SER A 236 -34.19 2.15 -20.35
C SER A 236 -34.16 1.96 -21.86
N SER A 237 -35.25 2.23 -22.58
CA SER A 237 -35.28 2.20 -24.04
C SER A 237 -34.27 3.17 -24.67
N SER A 238 -34.00 4.30 -24.02
CA SER A 238 -33.07 5.32 -24.50
C SER A 238 -31.61 5.12 -24.09
N GLY A 239 -31.35 4.27 -23.09
CA GLY A 239 -30.01 4.16 -22.48
C GLY A 239 -29.56 2.75 -22.11
N GLY A 240 -30.32 1.73 -22.51
CA GLY A 240 -30.04 0.33 -22.23
C GLY A 240 -29.82 0.07 -20.74
N TYR A 241 -28.77 -0.69 -20.43
CA TYR A 241 -28.40 -1.08 -19.07
C TYR A 241 -27.61 -0.04 -18.28
N ALA A 242 -27.40 1.18 -18.81
CA ALA A 242 -26.86 2.29 -18.02
C ALA A 242 -27.77 2.62 -16.82
N ARG A 243 -29.09 2.38 -16.97
CA ARG A 243 -30.08 2.54 -15.90
C ARG A 243 -29.78 1.66 -14.67
N TYR A 244 -29.29 0.44 -14.88
CA TYR A 244 -28.84 -0.43 -13.78
C TYR A 244 -27.66 0.19 -13.01
N CYS A 245 -26.69 0.77 -13.72
CA CYS A 245 -25.53 1.40 -13.10
C CYS A 245 -25.95 2.63 -12.26
N TYR A 246 -26.95 3.39 -12.73
CA TYR A 246 -27.60 4.44 -11.93
C TYR A 246 -28.24 3.91 -10.65
N THR A 247 -28.98 2.79 -10.74
CA THR A 247 -29.56 2.14 -9.57
C THR A 247 -28.47 1.67 -8.60
N LEU A 248 -27.36 1.11 -9.07
CA LEU A 248 -26.21 0.78 -8.22
C LEU A 248 -25.68 2.02 -7.49
N GLY A 249 -25.51 3.15 -8.18
CA GLY A 249 -25.10 4.42 -7.57
C GLY A 249 -26.06 4.87 -6.46
N ARG A 250 -27.37 4.76 -6.70
CA ARG A 250 -28.39 5.04 -5.68
C ARG A 250 -28.29 4.12 -4.47
N LYS A 251 -28.05 2.82 -4.68
CA LYS A 251 -27.87 1.85 -3.57
C LYS A 251 -26.61 2.12 -2.77
N VAL A 252 -25.50 2.46 -3.44
CA VAL A 252 -24.25 2.88 -2.78
C VAL A 252 -24.49 4.10 -1.89
N ARG A 253 -25.24 5.08 -2.38
CA ARG A 253 -25.64 6.23 -1.58
C ARG A 253 -26.58 5.85 -0.43
N GLN A 254 -27.62 5.07 -0.71
CA GLN A 254 -28.69 4.71 0.22
C GLN A 254 -28.14 3.97 1.44
N TYR A 255 -27.25 3.00 1.23
CA TYR A 255 -26.69 2.17 2.28
C TYR A 255 -25.30 2.63 2.76
N ASN A 256 -24.82 3.78 2.28
CA ASN A 256 -23.48 4.32 2.58
C ASN A 256 -22.33 3.33 2.25
N TRP A 257 -22.42 2.67 1.11
CA TRP A 257 -21.40 1.72 0.68
C TRP A 257 -20.14 2.39 0.16
N LYS A 258 -19.01 1.70 0.29
CA LYS A 258 -17.78 2.02 -0.42
C LYS A 258 -17.65 0.99 -1.54
N TRP A 259 -17.93 1.42 -2.77
CA TRP A 259 -17.87 0.56 -3.95
C TRP A 259 -16.46 0.57 -4.53
N ILE A 260 -15.88 -0.60 -4.78
CA ILE A 260 -14.53 -0.74 -5.30
C ILE A 260 -14.57 -1.39 -6.68
N SER A 261 -14.01 -0.70 -7.66
CA SER A 261 -13.80 -1.21 -9.01
C SER A 261 -12.30 -1.41 -9.22
N ILE A 262 -11.90 -2.68 -9.30
CA ILE A 262 -10.49 -3.09 -9.11
C ILE A 262 -9.58 -2.84 -10.32
N VAL A 263 -10.15 -2.68 -11.52
CA VAL A 263 -9.40 -2.44 -12.76
C VAL A 263 -10.32 -1.85 -13.85
N GLY A 264 -9.72 -1.14 -14.81
CA GLY A 264 -10.39 -0.71 -16.04
C GLY A 264 -11.40 0.42 -15.88
N TYR A 265 -12.24 0.61 -16.89
CA TYR A 265 -13.35 1.56 -16.92
C TYR A 265 -14.53 0.97 -16.13
N PRO A 266 -14.85 1.49 -14.92
CA PRO A 266 -15.91 0.93 -14.11
C PRO A 266 -17.27 1.00 -14.83
N PHE A 267 -18.10 -0.04 -14.68
CA PHE A 267 -19.49 -0.06 -15.18
C PHE A 267 -19.63 -0.04 -16.72
N PHE A 268 -18.60 -0.39 -17.48
CA PHE A 268 -18.66 -0.34 -18.96
C PHE A 268 -19.53 -1.47 -19.56
N TYR A 269 -19.71 -2.55 -18.82
CA TYR A 269 -20.52 -3.71 -19.23
C TYR A 269 -21.42 -4.20 -18.08
N VAL A 270 -22.45 -4.97 -18.43
CA VAL A 270 -23.21 -5.79 -17.48
C VAL A 270 -23.16 -7.26 -17.88
N THR A 271 -23.31 -8.17 -16.91
CA THR A 271 -23.17 -9.62 -17.15
C THR A 271 -24.18 -10.46 -16.38
N ASN A 272 -24.71 -11.45 -17.07
CA ASN A 272 -25.55 -12.52 -16.53
C ASN A 272 -25.58 -13.64 -17.58
N THR A 273 -24.96 -14.78 -17.28
CA THR A 273 -24.76 -15.86 -18.26
C THR A 273 -26.06 -16.58 -18.61
N VAL A 274 -27.08 -16.50 -17.76
CA VAL A 274 -28.41 -17.05 -18.01
C VAL A 274 -29.19 -16.11 -18.94
N ARG A 275 -29.29 -14.82 -18.59
CA ARG A 275 -30.10 -13.87 -19.35
C ARG A 275 -29.51 -13.57 -20.72
N PHE A 276 -28.19 -13.40 -20.77
CA PHE A 276 -27.47 -12.93 -21.95
C PHE A 276 -26.72 -14.06 -22.65
N TYR A 277 -27.19 -15.31 -22.52
CA TYR A 277 -26.50 -16.49 -23.05
C TYR A 277 -26.15 -16.40 -24.55
N ASN A 278 -26.97 -15.70 -25.35
CA ASN A 278 -26.75 -15.47 -26.78
C ASN A 278 -26.21 -14.07 -27.12
N VAL A 279 -25.89 -13.23 -26.13
CA VAL A 279 -25.36 -11.88 -26.34
C VAL A 279 -23.89 -11.85 -25.96
N GLN A 280 -23.05 -11.27 -26.80
CA GLN A 280 -21.61 -11.21 -26.60
C GLN A 280 -21.07 -9.78 -26.61
N ASN A 281 -19.93 -9.58 -25.94
CA ASN A 281 -19.33 -8.26 -25.71
C ASN A 281 -18.60 -7.64 -26.91
N GLY A 282 -18.67 -8.27 -28.09
CA GLY A 282 -17.93 -7.88 -29.30
C GLY A 282 -16.56 -8.56 -29.45
N TYR A 283 -16.11 -9.31 -28.45
CA TYR A 283 -14.85 -10.06 -28.43
C TYR A 283 -15.07 -11.58 -28.29
N GLY A 284 -16.29 -12.06 -28.53
CA GLY A 284 -16.65 -13.47 -28.46
C GLY A 284 -17.01 -13.98 -27.07
N ILE A 285 -17.09 -13.12 -26.05
CA ILE A 285 -17.50 -13.52 -24.70
C ILE A 285 -18.99 -13.33 -24.53
N TYR A 286 -19.70 -14.46 -24.46
CA TYR A 286 -21.15 -14.52 -24.24
C TYR A 286 -21.52 -14.21 -22.79
N GLY A 287 -22.77 -13.81 -22.55
CA GLY A 287 -23.26 -13.45 -21.23
C GLY A 287 -23.01 -11.99 -20.83
N ILE A 288 -22.43 -11.17 -21.72
CA ILE A 288 -22.00 -9.80 -21.42
C ILE A 288 -22.61 -8.81 -22.41
N VAL A 289 -23.18 -7.72 -21.90
CA VAL A 289 -23.77 -6.63 -22.69
C VAL A 289 -22.98 -5.34 -22.47
N ARG A 290 -22.65 -4.66 -23.57
CA ARG A 290 -21.97 -3.36 -23.53
C ARG A 290 -22.93 -2.26 -23.08
N VAL A 291 -22.49 -1.48 -22.10
CA VAL A 291 -23.13 -0.23 -21.65
C VAL A 291 -22.38 0.98 -22.20
N GLY A 292 -21.05 0.91 -22.22
CA GLY A 292 -20.19 2.02 -22.64
C GLY A 292 -19.96 3.05 -21.54
N ALA A 293 -19.48 4.23 -21.92
CA ALA A 293 -19.18 5.33 -20.98
C ALA A 293 -20.40 5.78 -20.14
N ALA A 294 -21.60 5.52 -20.63
CA ALA A 294 -22.83 5.84 -19.92
C ALA A 294 -22.99 5.12 -18.58
N GLY A 295 -22.37 3.95 -18.38
CA GLY A 295 -22.48 3.22 -17.12
C GLY A 295 -21.87 3.98 -15.94
N LEU A 296 -20.65 4.49 -16.10
CA LEU A 296 -19.98 5.27 -15.06
C LEU A 296 -20.71 6.60 -14.78
N ASN A 297 -21.10 7.32 -15.83
CA ASN A 297 -21.84 8.58 -15.66
C ASN A 297 -23.18 8.34 -14.93
N ALA A 298 -23.91 7.29 -15.32
CA ALA A 298 -25.16 6.91 -14.67
C ALA A 298 -24.94 6.55 -13.20
N PHE A 299 -23.90 5.76 -12.88
CA PHE A 299 -23.53 5.44 -11.50
C PHE A 299 -23.25 6.71 -10.68
N LEU A 300 -22.48 7.65 -11.23
CA LEU A 300 -22.14 8.90 -10.54
C LEU A 300 -23.37 9.79 -10.33
N GLN A 301 -24.30 9.87 -11.29
CA GLN A 301 -25.60 10.55 -11.11
C GLN A 301 -26.41 9.91 -9.98
N GLY A 302 -26.46 8.58 -9.92
CA GLY A 302 -27.15 7.85 -8.86
C GLY A 302 -26.54 8.09 -7.48
N LEU A 303 -25.20 8.11 -7.41
CA LEU A 303 -24.45 8.43 -6.18
C LEU A 303 -24.68 9.89 -5.74
N ASN A 304 -24.77 10.83 -6.69
CA ASN A 304 -25.05 12.24 -6.43
C ASN A 304 -26.54 12.53 -6.15
N ASN A 305 -27.41 11.52 -6.30
CA ASN A 305 -28.87 11.65 -6.18
C ASN A 305 -29.49 12.64 -7.18
N GLU A 306 -28.99 12.62 -8.41
CA GLU A 306 -29.60 13.29 -9.55
C GLU A 306 -30.68 12.41 -10.19
N ASN A 307 -31.55 13.03 -11.00
CA ASN A 307 -32.42 12.27 -11.88
C ASN A 307 -31.58 11.61 -12.98
N TYR A 308 -31.89 10.35 -13.30
CA TYR A 308 -31.22 9.65 -14.38
C TYR A 308 -31.40 10.38 -15.72
N ALA A 309 -30.28 10.72 -16.34
CA ALA A 309 -30.18 11.15 -17.72
C ALA A 309 -29.11 10.31 -18.43
N TYR A 310 -29.42 9.83 -19.63
CA TYR A 310 -28.44 9.11 -20.43
C TYR A 310 -27.31 10.07 -20.86
N ASP A 311 -26.08 9.75 -20.48
CA ASP A 311 -24.90 10.54 -20.79
C ASP A 311 -23.76 9.60 -21.18
N SER A 312 -23.41 9.56 -22.46
CA SER A 312 -22.31 8.73 -22.99
C SER A 312 -20.97 9.46 -23.08
N THR A 313 -20.79 10.61 -22.42
CA THR A 313 -19.52 11.34 -22.43
C THR A 313 -18.40 10.51 -21.79
N TRP A 314 -17.29 10.38 -22.50
CA TRP A 314 -16.10 9.69 -21.99
C TRP A 314 -15.32 10.61 -21.05
N ILE A 315 -15.32 10.30 -19.75
CA ILE A 315 -14.70 11.16 -18.72
C ILE A 315 -13.34 10.67 -18.21
N THR A 316 -12.98 9.39 -18.40
CA THR A 316 -11.68 8.85 -17.95
C THR A 316 -10.56 9.19 -18.93
N LYS A 317 -9.31 9.19 -18.46
CA LYS A 317 -8.12 9.43 -19.30
C LYS A 317 -7.18 8.22 -19.32
N ASP A 318 -6.61 7.94 -20.49
CA ASP A 318 -5.52 6.98 -20.63
C ASP A 318 -4.19 7.72 -20.46
N ILE A 319 -3.69 7.78 -19.23
CA ILE A 319 -2.49 8.55 -18.88
C ILE A 319 -1.28 8.02 -19.66
N THR A 320 -1.17 6.71 -19.77
CA THR A 320 -0.01 6.08 -20.41
C THR A 320 -0.03 6.32 -21.91
N ALA A 321 -1.16 6.13 -22.58
CA ALA A 321 -1.26 6.38 -24.01
C ALA A 321 -1.22 7.87 -24.37
N ASP A 322 -1.93 8.72 -23.61
CA ASP A 322 -2.11 10.13 -23.96
C ASP A 322 -0.93 11.01 -23.55
N TYR A 323 -0.18 10.65 -22.50
CA TYR A 323 0.92 11.45 -21.96
C TYR A 323 2.28 10.74 -22.00
N GLY A 324 2.34 9.43 -22.29
CA GLY A 324 3.59 8.67 -22.22
C GLY A 324 4.13 8.50 -20.81
N ILE A 325 3.27 8.61 -19.79
CA ILE A 325 3.65 8.59 -18.37
C ILE A 325 3.11 7.31 -17.70
N GLN A 326 3.96 6.66 -16.90
CA GLN A 326 3.52 5.66 -15.92
C GLN A 326 3.21 6.35 -14.60
N VAL A 327 2.12 5.95 -13.94
CA VAL A 327 1.74 6.55 -12.67
C VAL A 327 2.59 5.97 -11.55
N GLN A 328 3.08 6.84 -10.66
CA GLN A 328 3.97 6.49 -9.56
C GLN A 328 3.25 6.61 -8.22
N PHE A 329 3.60 5.77 -7.24
CA PHE A 329 3.05 5.84 -5.90
C PHE A 329 3.19 7.22 -5.25
N THR A 330 2.19 7.55 -4.43
CA THR A 330 2.31 8.65 -3.48
C THR A 330 3.27 8.28 -2.34
N PRO A 331 3.86 9.27 -1.63
CA PRO A 331 4.68 8.97 -0.44
C PRO A 331 3.94 8.15 0.62
N GLU A 332 2.64 8.40 0.81
CA GLU A 332 1.80 7.62 1.71
C GLU A 332 1.68 6.17 1.23
N ALA A 333 1.50 5.92 -0.06
CA ALA A 333 1.46 4.57 -0.59
C ALA A 333 2.78 3.82 -0.36
N TYR A 334 3.93 4.45 -0.62
CA TYR A 334 5.25 3.88 -0.28
C TYR A 334 5.42 3.56 1.20
N TYR A 335 4.95 4.44 2.08
CA TYR A 335 4.99 4.18 3.51
C TYR A 335 4.11 2.98 3.88
N ARG A 336 2.89 2.91 3.34
CA ARG A 336 1.92 1.85 3.66
C ARG A 336 2.28 0.49 3.09
N THR A 337 2.95 0.41 1.93
CA THR A 337 3.43 -0.89 1.42
C THR A 337 4.41 -1.53 2.39
N ASN A 338 5.35 -0.75 2.93
CA ASN A 338 6.27 -1.20 3.98
C ASN A 338 5.55 -1.54 5.28
N TYR A 339 4.64 -0.67 5.72
CA TYR A 339 3.93 -0.87 6.98
C TYR A 339 3.10 -2.16 6.97
N TYR A 340 2.39 -2.48 5.87
CA TYR A 340 1.53 -3.66 5.79
C TYR A 340 2.20 -4.91 5.18
N GLY A 341 3.44 -4.79 4.71
CA GLY A 341 4.13 -5.89 4.00
C GLY A 341 3.48 -6.25 2.66
N ILE A 342 2.85 -5.29 1.98
CA ILE A 342 2.15 -5.49 0.69
C ILE A 342 2.91 -4.70 -0.37
N TYR A 343 3.56 -5.40 -1.30
CA TYR A 343 4.50 -4.79 -2.27
C TYR A 343 4.03 -4.95 -3.74
N PRO A 344 3.04 -4.15 -4.19
CA PRO A 344 2.76 -4.00 -5.62
C PRO A 344 3.88 -3.22 -6.33
N ALA A 345 3.89 -3.27 -7.66
CA ALA A 345 4.78 -2.41 -8.45
C ALA A 345 4.45 -0.94 -8.19
N SER A 346 5.49 -0.14 -7.87
CA SER A 346 5.35 1.27 -7.52
C SER A 346 5.08 2.19 -8.70
N GLU A 347 5.28 1.68 -9.91
CA GLU A 347 4.98 2.36 -11.17
C GLU A 347 4.13 1.45 -12.05
N GLN A 348 3.03 1.98 -12.60
CA GLN A 348 2.11 1.20 -13.41
C GLN A 348 1.50 2.02 -14.55
N SER A 349 1.05 1.32 -15.60
CA SER A 349 0.26 1.93 -16.67
C SER A 349 -1.19 2.16 -16.23
N ALA A 350 -1.73 3.33 -16.53
CA ALA A 350 -3.09 3.72 -16.18
C ALA A 350 -3.87 4.14 -17.42
N SER A 351 -4.88 3.34 -17.77
CA SER A 351 -5.69 3.59 -18.97
C SER A 351 -7.03 4.27 -18.68
N ARG A 352 -7.45 4.33 -17.40
CA ARG A 352 -8.83 4.72 -17.01
C ARG A 352 -8.85 5.64 -15.78
N ALA A 353 -7.91 6.57 -15.70
CA ALA A 353 -7.82 7.52 -14.59
C ALA A 353 -9.04 8.45 -14.56
N LEU A 354 -9.62 8.66 -13.38
CA LEU A 354 -10.79 9.53 -13.21
C LEU A 354 -10.37 11.01 -13.09
N PRO A 355 -11.14 11.94 -13.66
CA PRO A 355 -10.86 13.37 -13.57
C PRO A 355 -11.20 13.90 -12.18
N GLY A 356 -10.21 14.38 -11.45
CA GLY A 356 -10.36 15.05 -10.16
C GLY A 356 -10.25 16.57 -10.28
N PRO A 357 -9.88 17.29 -9.21
CA PRO A 357 -9.77 18.74 -9.23
C PRO A 357 -8.79 19.23 -10.31
N GLY A 358 -9.21 20.21 -11.11
CA GLY A 358 -8.40 20.80 -12.19
C GLY A 358 -8.47 20.07 -13.53
N ALA A 359 -9.05 18.87 -13.60
CA ALA A 359 -9.27 18.17 -14.87
C ALA A 359 -10.62 18.57 -15.53
N PRO A 360 -10.73 18.53 -16.87
CA PRO A 360 -12.02 18.61 -17.56
C PRO A 360 -12.99 17.53 -17.09
N ASN A 361 -14.30 17.86 -17.01
CA ASN A 361 -15.33 16.94 -16.52
C ASN A 361 -15.05 16.37 -15.11
N SER A 362 -14.38 17.15 -14.26
CA SER A 362 -14.04 16.79 -12.90
C SER A 362 -15.24 16.19 -12.14
N VAL A 363 -15.06 14.97 -11.62
CA VAL A 363 -16.11 14.33 -10.82
C VAL A 363 -16.32 15.03 -9.48
N THR A 364 -15.34 15.82 -9.03
CA THR A 364 -15.46 16.55 -7.76
C THR A 364 -16.38 17.75 -7.87
N SER A 365 -16.35 18.48 -9.00
CA SER A 365 -17.27 19.60 -9.24
C SER A 365 -18.64 19.13 -9.75
N ARG A 366 -18.68 18.13 -10.61
CA ARG A 366 -19.95 17.67 -11.22
C ARG A 366 -20.81 16.84 -10.27
N TYR A 367 -20.19 15.95 -9.48
CA TYR A 367 -20.92 14.95 -8.69
C TYR A 367 -20.71 15.08 -7.18
N ASN A 368 -20.28 16.27 -6.71
CA ASN A 368 -20.06 16.58 -5.30
C ASN A 368 -19.17 15.55 -4.57
N LEU A 369 -18.11 15.11 -5.25
CA LEU A 369 -17.14 14.17 -4.69
C LEU A 369 -15.90 14.89 -4.18
N ALA A 370 -15.23 14.30 -3.20
CA ALA A 370 -13.92 14.71 -2.72
C ALA A 370 -12.94 13.53 -2.85
N VAL A 371 -11.70 13.84 -3.23
CA VAL A 371 -10.64 12.85 -3.41
C VAL A 371 -9.94 12.58 -2.09
N TYR A 372 -9.86 11.32 -1.71
CA TYR A 372 -9.18 10.82 -0.52
C TYR A 372 -8.25 9.67 -0.90
N ALA A 373 -7.21 9.49 -0.09
CA ALA A 373 -6.31 8.33 -0.16
C ALA A 373 -5.83 7.98 -1.60
N PRO A 374 -5.23 8.93 -2.35
CA PRO A 374 -4.65 8.60 -3.65
C PRO A 374 -3.49 7.60 -3.49
N VAL A 375 -3.55 6.51 -4.24
CA VAL A 375 -2.48 5.49 -4.25
C VAL A 375 -1.33 5.95 -5.14
N PHE A 376 -1.65 6.56 -6.29
CA PHE A 376 -0.68 7.13 -7.23
C PHE A 376 -0.78 8.66 -7.26
N ASN A 377 0.34 9.32 -7.57
CA ASN A 377 0.37 10.76 -7.80
C ASN A 377 -0.56 11.13 -8.97
N PRO A 378 -1.40 12.17 -8.82
CA PRO A 378 -2.26 12.62 -9.91
C PRO A 378 -1.42 13.18 -11.06
N VAL A 379 -1.89 12.95 -12.29
CA VAL A 379 -1.26 13.46 -13.51
C VAL A 379 -2.25 14.39 -14.19
N TYR A 380 -1.93 15.68 -14.29
CA TYR A 380 -2.79 16.72 -14.87
C TYR A 380 -4.24 16.71 -14.34
N GLY A 381 -4.40 16.50 -13.03
CA GLY A 381 -5.70 16.44 -12.37
C GLY A 381 -6.44 15.10 -12.49
N TYR A 382 -5.87 14.09 -13.17
CA TYR A 382 -6.43 12.75 -13.25
C TYR A 382 -5.81 11.80 -12.23
N TYR A 383 -6.64 10.94 -11.64
CA TYR A 383 -6.27 10.03 -10.57
C TYR A 383 -6.45 8.58 -11.04
N ALA A 384 -5.35 7.84 -11.13
CA ALA A 384 -5.37 6.43 -11.55
C ALA A 384 -5.92 5.49 -10.48
N ALA A 385 -5.70 5.78 -9.20
CA ALA A 385 -6.35 5.06 -8.11
C ALA A 385 -6.53 5.99 -6.90
N ALA A 386 -7.78 6.22 -6.50
CA ALA A 386 -8.13 7.02 -5.34
C ALA A 386 -9.53 6.67 -4.83
N THR A 387 -9.84 7.12 -3.62
CA THR A 387 -11.20 7.06 -3.05
C THR A 387 -11.92 8.38 -3.34
N PHE A 388 -13.04 8.32 -4.04
CA PHE A 388 -13.91 9.46 -4.30
C PHE A 388 -15.13 9.37 -3.36
N LYS A 389 -15.08 10.11 -2.26
CA LYS A 389 -16.14 10.13 -1.24
C LYS A 389 -17.13 11.24 -1.55
N HIS A 390 -18.43 10.95 -1.45
CA HIS A 390 -19.45 11.97 -1.65
C HIS A 390 -19.48 12.95 -0.46
N ASN A 391 -19.60 14.26 -0.73
CA ASN A 391 -19.51 15.33 0.29
C ASN A 391 -20.61 15.25 1.36
N SER A 392 -21.77 14.67 1.04
CA SER A 392 -22.82 14.35 2.04
C SER A 392 -22.44 13.28 3.07
N GLY A 393 -21.24 12.68 2.95
CA GLY A 393 -20.77 11.60 3.81
C GLY A 393 -21.36 10.22 3.48
N LYS A 394 -22.27 10.14 2.50
CA LYS A 394 -23.01 8.93 2.14
C LYS A 394 -22.54 8.37 0.80
N GLY A 395 -21.75 7.30 0.86
CA GLY A 395 -21.27 6.55 -0.29
C GLY A 395 -19.91 7.02 -0.80
N ALA A 396 -19.15 6.09 -1.37
CA ALA A 396 -17.89 6.38 -2.04
C ALA A 396 -17.62 5.40 -3.19
N LEU A 397 -16.81 5.85 -4.15
CA LEU A 397 -16.26 5.02 -5.22
C LEU A 397 -14.73 4.98 -5.07
N ILE A 398 -14.17 3.78 -4.91
CA ILE A 398 -12.75 3.52 -5.02
C ILE A 398 -12.52 2.99 -6.43
N ALA A 399 -12.03 3.85 -7.32
CA ALA A 399 -11.80 3.50 -8.72
C ALA A 399 -10.32 3.27 -8.96
N ILE A 400 -9.97 2.10 -9.47
CA ILE A 400 -8.62 1.72 -9.85
C ILE A 400 -8.58 1.57 -11.38
N GLY A 401 -8.15 2.63 -12.05
CA GLY A 401 -8.11 2.78 -13.51
C GLY A 401 -6.83 2.25 -14.16
N LEU A 402 -6.24 1.18 -13.59
CA LEU A 402 -5.05 0.54 -14.11
C LEU A 402 -5.36 -0.33 -15.34
N THR A 403 -4.32 -0.65 -16.13
CA THR A 403 -4.48 -1.33 -17.41
C THR A 403 -4.56 -2.85 -17.29
N ARG A 404 -5.71 -3.43 -17.70
CA ARG A 404 -5.99 -4.83 -18.12
C ARG A 404 -5.71 -6.00 -17.15
N THR A 405 -4.62 -5.95 -16.39
CA THR A 405 -4.24 -6.99 -15.43
C THR A 405 -4.40 -6.42 -14.03
N PRO A 406 -5.37 -6.91 -13.23
CA PRO A 406 -5.59 -6.40 -11.89
C PRO A 406 -4.42 -6.79 -10.98
N ASP A 407 -3.81 -5.82 -10.31
CA ASP A 407 -2.96 -6.08 -9.16
C ASP A 407 -3.82 -6.01 -7.88
N ILE A 408 -4.21 -7.17 -7.35
CA ILE A 408 -5.02 -7.26 -6.12
C ILE A 408 -4.38 -6.55 -4.93
N ARG A 409 -3.05 -6.42 -4.92
CA ARG A 409 -2.31 -5.72 -3.86
C ARG A 409 -2.59 -4.22 -3.91
N ILE A 410 -2.81 -3.64 -5.09
CA ILE A 410 -3.24 -2.23 -5.22
C ILE A 410 -4.65 -2.05 -4.65
N THR A 411 -5.55 -3.01 -4.88
CA THR A 411 -6.91 -2.98 -4.32
C THR A 411 -6.87 -3.02 -2.79
N ALA A 412 -6.08 -3.93 -2.21
CA ALA A 412 -5.90 -3.99 -0.77
C ALA A 412 -5.22 -2.71 -0.23
N LEU A 413 -4.16 -2.24 -0.89
CA LEU A 413 -3.44 -1.03 -0.49
C LEU A 413 -4.34 0.20 -0.51
N ALA A 414 -5.22 0.36 -1.51
CA ALA A 414 -6.19 1.46 -1.57
C ALA A 414 -7.11 1.49 -0.33
N LEU A 415 -7.61 0.31 0.10
CA LEU A 415 -8.40 0.18 1.32
C LEU A 415 -7.58 0.51 2.58
N LEU A 416 -6.35 0.02 2.66
CA LEU A 416 -5.51 0.18 3.85
C LEU A 416 -4.94 1.61 4.00
N ILE A 417 -4.72 2.34 2.90
CA ILE A 417 -4.41 3.78 2.93
C ILE A 417 -5.62 4.57 3.41
N TYR A 418 -6.84 4.14 3.03
CA TYR A 418 -8.07 4.83 3.42
C TYR A 418 -8.41 4.62 4.90
N TYR A 419 -8.44 3.38 5.38
CA TYR A 419 -8.85 3.06 6.76
C TYR A 419 -7.71 3.05 7.79
N LYS A 420 -6.46 2.87 7.36
CA LYS A 420 -5.26 2.90 8.20
C LYS A 420 -5.32 2.00 9.45
N PRO A 421 -5.71 0.71 9.35
CA PRO A 421 -5.74 -0.18 10.52
C PRO A 421 -4.35 -0.36 11.12
N ASN A 422 -4.21 -0.29 12.44
CA ASN A 422 -2.94 -0.55 13.11
C ASN A 422 -2.62 -2.05 13.13
N ILE A 423 -1.39 -2.46 12.80
CA ILE A 423 -0.96 -3.87 12.87
C ILE A 423 -0.02 -4.19 14.03
N PHE A 424 0.58 -3.16 14.62
CA PHE A 424 1.39 -3.24 15.83
C PHE A 424 0.59 -2.63 16.98
N LYS A 425 0.37 -3.40 18.05
CA LYS A 425 -0.02 -2.82 19.33
C LYS A 425 1.21 -2.14 19.94
N GLU A 426 1.03 -1.05 20.68
CA GLU A 426 2.08 -0.33 21.41
C GLU A 426 2.62 -1.17 22.59
N THR A 427 3.14 -2.37 22.34
CA THR A 427 3.67 -3.28 23.36
C THR A 427 5.19 -3.24 23.48
N PHE A 428 5.89 -2.46 22.65
CA PHE A 428 7.35 -2.32 22.73
C PHE A 428 7.82 -1.55 23.96
N THR A 429 6.94 -0.83 24.64
CA THR A 429 7.22 -0.05 25.86
C THR A 429 6.65 -0.68 27.12
N ALA A 430 6.06 -1.88 27.03
CA ALA A 430 5.57 -2.58 28.20
C ALA A 430 6.76 -3.10 29.05
N PRO A 431 6.73 -2.94 30.38
CA PRO A 431 7.82 -3.40 31.26
C PRO A 431 8.13 -4.89 31.07
N GLY A 432 9.40 -5.24 31.21
CA GLY A 432 9.87 -6.62 31.07
C GLY A 432 9.78 -7.20 29.64
N LYS A 433 9.40 -6.41 28.63
CA LYS A 433 9.33 -6.87 27.23
C LYS A 433 10.50 -6.39 26.38
N SER A 434 11.09 -5.25 26.72
CA SER A 434 12.23 -4.68 26.02
C SER A 434 13.22 -4.04 26.99
N ARG A 435 14.50 -4.02 26.62
CA ARG A 435 15.57 -3.34 27.36
C ARG A 435 16.35 -2.45 26.39
N LEU A 436 16.75 -1.27 26.86
CA LEU A 436 17.60 -0.34 26.11
C LEU A 436 19.06 -0.59 26.50
N ILE A 437 19.91 -0.84 25.52
CA ILE A 437 21.35 -0.99 25.69
C ILE A 437 22.02 0.29 25.21
N ILE A 438 22.86 0.87 26.06
CA ILE A 438 23.75 1.97 25.69
C ILE A 438 25.18 1.44 25.78
N LEU A 439 25.86 1.41 24.65
CA LEU A 439 27.29 1.10 24.57
C LEU A 439 28.06 2.38 24.26
N GLN A 440 28.95 2.76 25.16
CA GLN A 440 29.85 3.90 25.03
C GLN A 440 31.26 3.41 24.75
N LEU A 441 31.97 4.02 23.81
CA LEU A 441 33.35 3.70 23.47
C LEU A 441 34.27 4.92 23.62
N ALA A 442 35.53 4.66 23.97
CA ALA A 442 36.61 5.63 23.97
C ALA A 442 37.89 4.99 23.42
N ALA A 443 38.67 5.74 22.64
CA ALA A 443 40.02 5.31 22.28
C ALA A 443 41.00 5.71 23.40
N LEU A 444 41.76 4.75 23.91
CA LEU A 444 42.80 4.94 24.92
C LEU A 444 44.15 5.10 24.20
N GLY A 445 44.82 6.24 24.39
CA GLY A 445 46.21 6.44 23.97
C GLY A 445 46.43 7.01 22.56
N GLY A 446 45.71 8.06 22.17
CA GLY A 446 46.02 8.88 21.00
C GLY A 446 46.10 10.36 21.35
N VAL A 447 47.23 11.01 21.03
CA VAL A 447 47.31 12.47 20.83
C VAL A 447 46.87 12.76 19.40
#